data_AF-R1GDY5-F1
#
_entry.id   AF-R1GDY5-F1
#
_cell.length_a   1.000
_cell.length_b   1.000
_cell.length_c   1.000
_cell.angle_alpha   90.00
_cell.angle_beta   90.00
_cell.angle_gamma   90.00
#
_symmetry.space_group_name_H-M   'P 1'
#
loop_
_entity.id
_entity.type
_entity.pdbx_description
1 polymer ?
#
loop_
_entity_poly.entity_id
_entity_poly.type
_entity_poly.pdbx_seq_one_letter_code
_entity_poly.pdbx_strand_id
1 'polypeptide(L)'
;MGWNIGVSRTLPYSAETVWDFLVSREGVAIWLGPGVDLPREPGVEYETANGTVGEIRSFTEGDRVRLTWRPSDWDHDSTVQVRLSGAGAKTTLRFHQEWLAGAEEREEQRAYWQDVTERVVAALAER
;
A
#
# COMPACT_ATOMS: atom_id res chain seq x y z
N MET A 1 3.86 22.08 5.47
CA MET A 1 4.14 20.82 6.19
C MET A 1 2.81 20.09 6.27
N GLY A 2 2.63 19.04 5.47
CA GLY A 2 1.40 18.23 5.49
C GLY A 2 1.52 17.08 6.49
N TRP A 3 0.38 16.54 6.92
CA TRP A 3 0.35 15.36 7.78
C TRP A 3 0.72 14.11 6.96
N ASN A 4 1.43 13.19 7.61
CA ASN A 4 1.86 11.93 7.01
C ASN A 4 1.96 10.81 8.05
N ILE A 5 1.95 9.57 7.55
CA ILE A 5 2.21 8.34 8.31
C ILE A 5 3.19 7.46 7.57
N GLY A 6 3.84 6.59 8.34
CA GLY A 6 4.56 5.43 7.81
C GLY A 6 4.35 4.23 8.70
N VAL A 7 4.02 3.09 8.10
CA VAL A 7 3.98 1.78 8.74
C VAL A 7 4.98 0.89 8.01
N SER A 8 5.86 0.22 8.76
CA SER A 8 6.88 -0.64 8.17
C SER A 8 7.09 -1.90 8.98
N ARG A 9 7.38 -3.00 8.27
CA ARG A 9 7.72 -4.29 8.86
C ARG A 9 8.87 -4.93 8.08
N THR A 10 9.88 -5.41 8.81
CA THR A 10 10.91 -6.28 8.23
C THR A 10 10.44 -7.72 8.24
N LEU A 11 10.49 -8.34 7.07
CA LEU A 11 10.03 -9.68 6.77
C LEU A 11 11.24 -10.59 6.51
N PRO A 12 11.21 -11.87 6.92
CA PRO A 12 12.28 -12.84 6.69
C PRO A 12 12.24 -13.45 5.27
N TYR A 13 11.92 -12.63 4.26
CA TYR A 13 11.82 -13.03 2.86
C TYR A 13 12.62 -12.08 1.96
N SER A 14 13.02 -12.57 0.78
CA SER A 14 13.69 -11.74 -0.24
C SER A 14 12.72 -10.68 -0.81
N ALA A 15 13.28 -9.64 -1.41
CA ALA A 15 12.47 -8.54 -1.94
C ALA A 15 11.58 -9.02 -3.09
N GLU A 16 12.11 -9.93 -3.92
CA GLU A 16 11.39 -10.61 -5.00
C GLU A 16 10.16 -11.36 -4.46
N THR A 17 10.32 -12.21 -3.44
CA THR A 17 9.19 -12.97 -2.86
C THR A 17 8.10 -12.06 -2.31
N VAL A 18 8.49 -10.98 -1.61
CA VAL A 18 7.52 -10.03 -1.04
C VAL A 18 6.86 -9.22 -2.16
N TRP A 19 7.62 -8.81 -3.17
CA TRP A 19 7.11 -8.03 -4.30
C TRP A 19 6.08 -8.81 -5.11
N ASP A 20 6.43 -10.03 -5.53
CA ASP A 20 5.56 -10.91 -6.31
C ASP A 20 4.24 -11.17 -5.59
N PHE A 21 4.29 -11.31 -4.25
CA PHE A 21 3.09 -11.41 -3.45
C PHE A 21 2.28 -10.11 -3.45
N LEU A 22 2.90 -8.97 -3.14
CA LEU A 22 2.21 -7.68 -3.01
C LEU A 22 1.46 -7.26 -4.27
N VAL A 23 2.00 -7.56 -5.45
CA VAL A 23 1.38 -7.23 -6.74
C VAL A 23 0.56 -8.39 -7.34
N SER A 24 0.49 -9.53 -6.66
CA SER A 24 -0.42 -10.62 -7.02
C SER A 24 -1.87 -10.25 -6.68
N ARG A 25 -2.83 -10.97 -7.27
CA ARG A 25 -4.26 -10.81 -6.97
C ARG A 25 -4.56 -10.93 -5.46
N GLU A 26 -3.88 -11.85 -4.78
CA GLU A 26 -4.06 -12.08 -3.35
C GLU A 26 -3.51 -10.91 -2.52
N GLY A 27 -2.28 -10.46 -2.79
CA GLY A 27 -1.70 -9.31 -2.11
C GLY A 27 -2.50 -8.04 -2.34
N VAL A 28 -2.85 -7.74 -3.59
CA VAL A 28 -3.68 -6.59 -3.97
C VAL A 28 -5.03 -6.63 -3.26
N ALA A 29 -5.67 -7.80 -3.18
CA ALA A 29 -6.92 -7.96 -2.43
C ALA A 29 -6.79 -7.59 -0.94
N ILE A 30 -5.61 -7.80 -0.34
CA ILE A 30 -5.37 -7.47 1.07
C ILE A 30 -5.20 -5.95 1.27
N TRP A 31 -4.32 -5.31 0.49
CA TRP A 31 -3.90 -3.93 0.76
C TRP A 31 -4.67 -2.85 -0.01
N LEU A 32 -5.07 -3.14 -1.25
CA LEU A 32 -5.86 -2.24 -2.10
C LEU A 32 -7.35 -2.56 -2.01
N GLY A 33 -7.69 -3.83 -1.81
CA GLY A 33 -9.06 -4.30 -1.58
C GLY A 33 -9.49 -5.38 -2.57
N PRO A 34 -10.47 -6.22 -2.19
CA PRO A 34 -10.90 -7.35 -3.00
C PRO A 34 -11.53 -6.88 -4.31
N GLY A 35 -11.23 -7.60 -5.39
CA GLY A 35 -11.79 -7.33 -6.72
C GLY A 35 -11.12 -6.20 -7.49
N VAL A 36 -10.11 -5.55 -6.91
CA VAL A 36 -9.34 -4.50 -7.60
C VAL A 36 -8.17 -5.14 -8.36
N ASP A 37 -8.04 -4.79 -9.63
CA ASP A 37 -6.83 -5.05 -10.40
C ASP A 37 -5.87 -3.87 -10.23
N LEU A 38 -4.63 -4.14 -9.81
CA LEU A 38 -3.62 -3.11 -9.64
C LEU A 38 -3.13 -2.61 -11.01
N PRO A 39 -3.41 -1.37 -11.43
CA PRO A 39 -2.92 -0.88 -12.70
C PRO A 39 -1.40 -0.69 -12.64
N ARG A 40 -0.74 -0.88 -13.79
CA ARG A 40 0.72 -0.70 -13.91
C ARG A 40 1.11 0.57 -14.66
N GLU A 41 0.15 1.16 -15.37
CA GLU A 41 0.35 2.36 -16.18
C GLU A 41 0.02 3.62 -15.36
N PRO A 42 0.90 4.64 -15.36
CA PRO A 42 0.60 5.92 -14.73
C PRO A 42 -0.63 6.60 -15.32
N GLY A 43 -1.46 7.19 -14.48
CA GLY A 43 -2.71 7.86 -14.84
C GLY A 43 -3.92 6.93 -14.94
N VAL A 44 -3.76 5.61 -14.79
CA VAL A 44 -4.90 4.69 -14.75
C VAL A 44 -5.54 4.71 -13.36
N GLU A 45 -6.85 4.94 -13.37
CA GLU A 45 -7.69 5.01 -12.18
C GLU A 45 -8.04 3.61 -11.64
N TYR A 46 -8.33 3.56 -10.34
CA TYR A 46 -8.85 2.38 -9.67
C TYR A 46 -9.97 2.81 -8.70
N GLU A 47 -10.88 1.87 -8.43
CA GLU A 47 -11.91 2.00 -7.42
C GLU A 47 -12.00 0.69 -6.64
N THR A 48 -12.10 0.81 -5.33
CA THR A 48 -12.21 -0.31 -4.40
C THR A 48 -13.68 -0.56 -4.02
N ALA A 49 -13.99 -1.74 -3.52
CA ALA A 49 -15.36 -2.08 -3.11
C ALA A 49 -15.93 -1.20 -1.98
N ASN A 50 -15.07 -0.51 -1.20
CA ASN A 50 -15.51 0.42 -0.15
C ASN A 50 -15.61 1.87 -0.63
N GLY A 51 -15.46 2.12 -1.94
CA GLY A 51 -15.56 3.46 -2.52
C GLY A 51 -14.27 4.29 -2.42
N THR A 52 -13.16 3.73 -1.93
CA THR A 52 -11.86 4.39 -2.07
C THR A 52 -11.49 4.42 -3.55
N VAL A 53 -11.17 5.61 -4.06
CA VAL A 53 -10.74 5.84 -5.44
C VAL A 53 -9.33 6.39 -5.49
N GLY A 54 -8.68 6.24 -6.65
CA GLY A 54 -7.38 6.84 -6.90
C GLY A 54 -6.85 6.53 -8.28
N GLU A 55 -5.60 6.93 -8.54
CA GLU A 55 -4.88 6.65 -9.78
C GLU A 55 -3.43 6.23 -9.48
N ILE A 56 -2.87 5.41 -10.36
CA ILE A 56 -1.45 5.05 -10.28
C ILE A 56 -0.59 6.23 -10.73
N ARG A 57 0.33 6.65 -9.88
CA ARG A 57 1.30 7.72 -10.18
C ARG A 57 2.61 7.18 -10.72
N SER A 58 3.04 6.01 -10.25
CA SER A 58 4.23 5.31 -10.76
C SER A 58 4.26 3.86 -10.31
N PHE A 59 4.79 2.98 -11.16
CA PHE A 59 5.02 1.58 -10.86
C PHE A 59 6.47 1.22 -11.22
N THR A 60 7.27 0.83 -10.23
CA THR A 60 8.65 0.36 -10.40
C THR A 60 8.73 -1.07 -9.91
N GLU A 61 8.79 -2.01 -10.86
CA GLU A 61 8.89 -3.45 -10.60
C GLU A 61 10.03 -3.76 -9.60
N GLY A 62 9.74 -4.58 -8.59
CA GLY A 62 10.67 -4.98 -7.54
C GLY A 62 11.00 -3.93 -6.47
N ASP A 63 10.51 -2.70 -6.57
CA ASP A 63 10.85 -1.61 -5.62
C ASP A 63 9.61 -0.91 -5.04
N ARG A 64 8.76 -0.31 -5.87
CA ARG A 64 7.76 0.66 -5.39
C ARG A 64 6.54 0.80 -6.27
N VAL A 65 5.38 0.97 -5.63
CA VAL A 65 4.15 1.51 -6.23
C VAL A 65 3.80 2.83 -5.56
N ARG A 66 3.38 3.83 -6.34
CA ARG A 66 2.84 5.10 -5.85
C ARG A 66 1.48 5.36 -6.50
N LEU A 67 0.51 5.77 -5.70
CA LEU A 67 -0.85 6.05 -6.13
C LEU A 67 -1.49 7.15 -5.30
N THR A 68 -2.53 7.77 -5.83
CA THR A 68 -3.43 8.61 -5.01
C THR A 68 -4.39 7.72 -4.24
N TRP A 69 -4.86 8.19 -3.10
CA TRP A 69 -5.78 7.48 -2.23
C TRP A 69 -6.81 8.46 -1.67
N ARG A 70 -8.07 8.26 -2.02
CA ARG A 70 -9.20 9.04 -1.51
C ARG A 70 -10.33 8.11 -1.07
N PRO A 71 -10.47 7.84 0.23
CA PRO A 71 -11.66 7.22 0.83
C PRO A 71 -12.93 7.97 0.42
N SER A 72 -14.06 7.26 0.42
CA SER A 72 -15.34 7.80 -0.09
C SER A 72 -15.85 9.03 0.65
N ASP A 73 -15.43 9.21 1.90
CA ASP A 73 -15.81 10.29 2.80
C ASP A 73 -14.80 11.45 2.83
N TRP A 74 -13.73 11.38 2.03
CA TRP A 74 -12.74 12.45 1.90
C TRP A 74 -13.02 13.33 0.67
N ASP A 75 -12.75 14.63 0.78
CA ASP A 75 -12.88 15.60 -0.32
C ASP A 75 -11.54 15.96 -0.99
N HIS A 76 -10.45 15.35 -0.55
CA HIS A 76 -9.11 15.55 -1.09
C HIS A 76 -8.38 14.22 -1.32
N ASP A 77 -7.41 14.25 -2.22
CA ASP A 77 -6.52 13.13 -2.44
C ASP A 77 -5.39 13.14 -1.41
N SER A 78 -5.01 11.95 -0.98
CA SER A 78 -3.70 11.70 -0.38
C SER A 78 -2.81 10.92 -1.34
N THR A 79 -1.53 10.78 -1.03
CA THR A 79 -0.63 9.92 -1.82
C THR A 79 -0.12 8.79 -0.96
N VAL A 80 -0.31 7.55 -1.41
CA VAL A 80 0.26 6.34 -0.81
C VAL A 80 1.46 5.87 -1.62
N GLN A 81 2.51 5.49 -0.91
CA GLN A 81 3.69 4.85 -1.42
C GLN A 81 3.88 3.49 -0.73
N VAL A 82 3.79 2.42 -1.50
CA VAL A 82 4.13 1.05 -1.07
C VAL A 82 5.53 0.75 -1.58
N ARG A 83 6.47 0.50 -0.69
CA ARG A 83 7.88 0.32 -1.05
C ARG A 83 8.52 -0.86 -0.33
N LEU A 84 9.40 -1.56 -1.04
CA LEU A 84 10.33 -2.51 -0.48
C LEU A 84 11.73 -1.92 -0.34
N SER A 85 12.42 -2.30 0.72
CA SER A 85 13.84 -2.00 0.90
C SER A 85 14.51 -3.14 1.66
N GLY A 86 15.51 -3.76 1.05
CA GLY A 86 16.21 -4.90 1.65
C GLY A 86 17.27 -5.43 0.71
N ALA A 87 18.16 -6.26 1.27
CA ALA A 87 19.20 -6.96 0.51
C ALA A 87 19.31 -8.39 1.06
N GLY A 88 19.44 -9.37 0.16
CA GLY A 88 19.53 -10.79 0.52
C GLY A 88 18.20 -11.36 1.03
N ALA A 89 18.24 -12.05 2.17
CA ALA A 89 17.13 -12.86 2.68
C ALA A 89 16.09 -12.10 3.52
N LYS A 90 16.22 -10.77 3.68
CA LYS A 90 15.28 -9.96 4.47
C LYS A 90 14.90 -8.70 3.73
N THR A 91 13.64 -8.32 3.87
CA THR A 91 13.06 -7.15 3.19
C THR A 91 12.17 -6.38 4.13
N THR A 92 12.28 -5.06 4.11
CA THR A 92 11.35 -4.17 4.79
C THR A 92 10.28 -3.71 3.82
N LEU A 93 9.03 -4.05 4.12
CA LEU A 93 7.83 -3.47 3.51
C LEU A 93 7.48 -2.19 4.24
N ARG A 94 7.20 -1.12 3.50
CA ARG A 94 6.73 0.16 4.04
C ARG A 94 5.53 0.69 3.26
N PHE A 95 4.45 0.99 3.98
CA PHE A 95 3.40 1.90 3.55
C PHE A 95 3.72 3.29 4.07
N HIS A 96 3.70 4.29 3.20
CA HIS A 96 3.85 5.69 3.57
C HIS A 96 2.76 6.50 2.90
N GLN A 97 2.09 7.36 3.65
CA GLN A 97 1.02 8.20 3.13
C GLN A 97 1.23 9.64 3.54
N GLU A 98 1.06 10.55 2.59
CA GLU A 98 1.23 12.00 2.73
C GLU A 98 0.01 12.74 2.18
N TRP A 99 -0.07 14.04 2.48
CA TRP A 99 -1.20 14.93 2.14
C TRP A 99 -2.49 14.59 2.91
N LEU A 100 -2.34 14.14 4.16
CA LEU A 100 -3.46 14.01 5.09
C LEU A 100 -3.85 15.41 5.62
N ALA A 101 -5.13 15.65 5.85
CA ALA A 101 -5.63 16.94 6.33
C ALA A 101 -5.31 17.20 7.80
N GLY A 102 -5.24 16.15 8.62
CA GLY A 102 -5.15 16.30 10.07
C GLY A 102 -4.66 15.08 10.84
N ALA A 103 -4.67 15.23 12.16
CA ALA A 103 -4.30 14.17 13.10
C ALA A 103 -5.29 13.00 13.11
N GLU A 104 -6.57 13.25 12.84
CA GLU A 104 -7.62 12.22 12.82
C GLU A 104 -7.38 11.22 11.67
N GLU A 105 -7.34 11.70 10.43
CA GLU A 105 -6.97 10.89 9.25
C GLU A 105 -5.62 10.19 9.42
N ARG A 106 -4.66 10.86 10.09
CA ARG A 106 -3.37 10.26 10.41
C ARG A 106 -3.50 9.02 11.28
N GLU A 107 -4.26 9.09 12.36
CA GLU A 107 -4.44 7.94 13.24
C GLU A 107 -5.29 6.84 12.60
N GLU A 108 -6.32 7.22 11.83
CA GLU A 108 -7.14 6.27 11.05
C GLU A 108 -6.27 5.50 10.04
N GLN A 109 -5.53 6.20 9.18
CA GLN A 109 -4.69 5.57 8.18
C GLN A 109 -3.56 4.77 8.82
N ARG A 110 -3.00 5.23 9.96
CA ARG A 110 -2.03 4.44 10.72
C ARG A 110 -2.60 3.08 11.11
N ALA A 111 -3.80 3.06 11.70
CA ALA A 111 -4.45 1.83 12.12
C ALA A 111 -4.74 0.92 10.91
N TYR A 112 -5.26 1.49 9.83
CA TYR A 112 -5.51 0.76 8.58
C TYR A 112 -4.24 0.09 8.03
N TRP A 113 -3.14 0.84 7.90
CA TRP A 113 -1.90 0.28 7.35
C TRP A 113 -1.20 -0.68 8.30
N GLN A 114 -1.39 -0.56 9.61
CA GLN A 114 -0.94 -1.57 10.59
C GLN A 114 -1.67 -2.89 10.37
N ASP A 115 -3.00 -2.86 10.30
CA ASP A 115 -3.82 -4.05 10.04
C ASP A 115 -3.48 -4.69 8.68
N VAL A 116 -3.37 -3.90 7.61
CA VAL A 116 -2.93 -4.38 6.29
C VAL A 116 -1.57 -5.07 6.37
N THR A 117 -0.61 -4.46 7.09
CA THR A 117 0.73 -5.03 7.24
C THR A 117 0.67 -6.38 7.98
N GLU A 118 -0.15 -6.51 9.01
CA GLU A 118 -0.35 -7.75 9.74
C GLU A 118 -0.97 -8.84 8.86
N ARG A 119 -2.00 -8.50 8.07
CA ARG A 119 -2.63 -9.43 7.11
C ARG A 119 -1.66 -9.89 6.03
N VAL A 120 -0.83 -8.98 5.48
CA VAL A 120 0.24 -9.33 4.53
C VAL A 120 1.26 -10.27 5.14
N VAL A 121 1.68 -10.01 6.38
CA VAL A 121 2.64 -10.88 7.11
C VAL A 121 2.04 -12.27 7.32
N ALA A 122 0.79 -12.36 7.76
CA ALA A 122 0.11 -13.63 7.99
C ALA A 122 -0.01 -14.44 6.71
N ALA A 123 -0.49 -13.83 5.63
CA ALA A 123 -0.63 -14.49 4.34
C ALA A 123 0.72 -14.97 3.77
N LEU A 124 1.80 -14.21 3.93
CA LEU A 124 3.15 -14.66 3.53
C LEU A 124 3.67 -15.84 4.36
N ALA A 125 3.25 -15.97 5.62
CA ALA A 125 3.68 -17.04 6.51
C ALA A 125 2.98 -18.39 6.23
N GLU A 126 1.83 -18.37 5.56
CA GLU A 126 1.07 -19.57 5.16
C GLU A 126 1.55 -20.19 3.85
N ARG A 127 2.57 -19.59 3.21
CA ARG A 127 3.11 -20.00 1.90
C ARG A 127 4.34 -20.87 1.98
#